data_AF-A0A2E6KHZ2-F1
#
_entry.id   AF-A0A2E6KHZ2-F1
#
_cell.length_a   1.000
_cell.length_b   1.000
_cell.length_c   1.000
_cell.angle_alpha   90.00
_cell.angle_beta   90.00
_cell.angle_gamma   90.00
#
_symmetry.space_group_name_H-M   'P 1'
#
loop_
_entity.id
_entity.type
_entity.pdbx_description
1 polymer ?
#
loop_
_entity_poly.entity_id
_entity_poly.type
_entity_poly.pdbx_seq_one_letter_code
_entity_poly.pdbx_strand_id
1 'polypeptide(L)'
;MKKLIIFISILTILSCNENKVEENSIKNDSGIVTSRIAKEGSNYTIYDFESAGLKKPKALKADAIDKKTGESITPKALEVHVGFFKSSLGPKDVEVRFYENHSDALTYGVPTAEKTISTVVAFTNALIETTSAESTTTTAGFGAYIVTGNAIIICQSQIEVCDEILDGLEN
;
A
#
# COMPACT_ATOMS: atom_id res chain seq x y z
N MET A 1 -28.72 53.64 -46.11
CA MET A 1 -29.22 52.98 -44.89
C MET A 1 -29.02 51.48 -45.01
N LYS A 2 -28.03 50.92 -44.31
CA LYS A 2 -27.99 49.50 -43.91
C LYS A 2 -26.91 49.38 -42.84
N LYS A 3 -27.35 49.29 -41.59
CA LYS A 3 -26.51 49.04 -40.42
C LYS A 3 -26.00 47.60 -40.54
N LEU A 4 -24.69 47.39 -40.64
CA LEU A 4 -24.12 46.05 -40.55
C LEU A 4 -23.91 45.75 -39.06
N ILE A 5 -24.71 44.83 -38.55
CA ILE A 5 -24.75 44.42 -37.14
C ILE A 5 -23.52 43.55 -36.86
N ILE A 6 -22.81 43.92 -35.80
CA ILE A 6 -21.71 43.19 -35.18
C ILE A 6 -22.26 41.88 -34.58
N PHE A 7 -21.71 40.74 -34.97
CA PHE A 7 -21.83 39.47 -34.23
C PHE A 7 -20.47 39.14 -33.64
N ILE A 8 -20.26 39.52 -32.38
CA ILE A 8 -19.11 39.08 -31.58
C ILE A 8 -19.44 37.66 -31.12
N SER A 9 -18.80 36.67 -31.75
CA SER A 9 -18.87 35.28 -31.34
C SER A 9 -17.89 35.09 -30.18
N ILE A 10 -18.42 35.09 -28.95
CA ILE A 10 -17.65 34.75 -27.75
C ILE A 10 -17.48 33.23 -27.77
N LEU A 11 -16.35 32.78 -28.29
CA LEU A 11 -15.92 31.39 -28.21
C LEU A 11 -15.38 31.16 -26.79
N THR A 12 -16.25 30.70 -25.89
CA THR A 12 -15.83 30.21 -24.58
C THR A 12 -15.09 28.89 -24.79
N ILE A 13 -13.76 28.96 -24.81
CA ILE A 13 -12.91 27.79 -24.59
C ILE A 13 -13.20 27.27 -23.18
N LEU A 14 -13.98 26.19 -23.12
CA LEU A 14 -13.98 25.27 -21.99
C LEU A 14 -12.55 24.74 -21.87
N SER A 15 -11.75 25.39 -21.03
CA SER A 15 -10.55 24.79 -20.48
C SER A 15 -11.03 23.63 -19.62
N CYS A 16 -11.04 22.42 -20.19
CA CYS A 16 -10.89 21.22 -19.38
C CYS A 16 -9.53 21.33 -18.71
N ASN A 17 -9.52 21.87 -17.50
CA ASN A 17 -8.46 21.59 -16.56
C ASN A 17 -8.62 20.12 -16.20
N GLU A 18 -8.02 19.24 -17.01
CA GLU A 18 -7.58 17.94 -16.51
C GLU A 18 -6.62 18.28 -15.36
N ASN A 19 -7.18 18.38 -14.15
CA ASN A 19 -6.43 18.05 -12.96
C ASN A 19 -6.03 16.59 -13.17
N LYS A 20 -4.91 16.38 -13.86
CA LYS A 20 -4.10 15.19 -13.71
C LYS A 20 -3.73 15.20 -12.24
N VAL A 21 -4.57 14.55 -11.44
CA VAL A 21 -4.14 13.99 -10.17
C VAL A 21 -2.90 13.21 -10.55
N GLU A 22 -1.74 13.69 -10.14
CA GLU A 22 -0.48 12.98 -10.32
C GLU A 22 -0.72 11.60 -9.72
N GLU A 23 -0.84 10.61 -10.60
CA GLU A 23 -1.01 9.23 -10.23
C GLU A 23 0.31 8.81 -9.58
N ASN A 24 0.38 8.95 -8.26
CA ASN A 24 1.58 8.84 -7.43
C ASN A 24 1.98 7.35 -7.31
N SER A 25 2.19 6.71 -8.46
CA SER A 25 2.42 5.30 -8.64
C SER A 25 3.86 5.06 -9.06
N ILE A 26 4.56 4.20 -8.31
CA ILE A 26 5.95 3.83 -8.61
C ILE A 26 5.93 2.56 -9.45
N LYS A 27 6.68 2.58 -10.56
CA LYS A 27 6.86 1.44 -11.45
C LYS A 27 8.25 0.85 -11.27
N ASN A 28 8.37 -0.47 -11.37
CA ASN A 28 9.66 -1.14 -11.48
C ASN A 28 10.27 -0.98 -12.88
N ASP A 29 11.50 -1.49 -13.08
CA ASP A 29 12.25 -1.41 -14.35
C ASP A 29 11.53 -2.04 -15.55
N SER A 30 10.54 -2.91 -15.31
CA SER A 30 9.70 -3.53 -16.34
C SER A 30 8.41 -2.75 -16.64
N GLY A 31 8.25 -1.57 -16.02
CA GLY A 31 7.07 -0.72 -16.16
C GLY A 31 5.84 -1.17 -15.36
N ILE A 32 6.00 -2.16 -14.47
CA ILE A 32 4.91 -2.70 -13.63
C ILE A 32 4.75 -1.81 -12.39
N VAL A 33 3.53 -1.40 -12.07
CA VAL A 33 3.25 -0.61 -10.87
C VAL A 33 3.44 -1.49 -9.63
N THR A 34 4.31 -1.07 -8.74
CA THR A 34 4.64 -1.78 -7.49
C THR A 34 4.24 -0.99 -6.25
N SER A 35 3.96 0.30 -6.37
CA SER A 35 3.34 1.03 -5.28
C SER A 35 2.52 2.23 -5.72
N ARG A 36 1.65 2.71 -4.82
CA ARG A 36 0.96 4.00 -4.94
C ARG A 36 0.51 4.55 -3.59
N ILE A 37 0.12 5.82 -3.58
CA ILE A 37 -0.49 6.51 -2.44
C ILE A 37 -2.00 6.68 -2.69
N ALA A 38 -2.82 6.46 -1.66
CA ALA A 38 -4.26 6.62 -1.70
C ALA A 38 -4.81 7.16 -0.35
N LYS A 39 -6.04 7.68 -0.36
CA LYS A 39 -6.85 8.01 0.83
C LYS A 39 -6.05 8.70 1.96
N GLU A 40 -5.24 9.72 1.64
CA GLU A 40 -4.25 10.34 2.55
C GLU A 40 -4.86 10.85 3.87
N GLY A 41 -6.13 11.28 3.85
CA GLY A 41 -6.83 11.81 5.02
C GLY A 41 -7.43 10.75 5.96
N SER A 42 -7.35 9.47 5.60
CA SER A 42 -8.02 8.39 6.35
C SER A 42 -7.19 7.93 7.55
N ASN A 43 -7.88 7.46 8.59
CA ASN A 43 -7.27 6.85 9.76
C ASN A 43 -7.91 5.48 9.99
N TYR A 44 -7.10 4.44 9.87
CA TYR A 44 -7.50 3.04 9.91
C TYR A 44 -6.95 2.33 11.14
N THR A 45 -7.67 1.28 11.50
CA THR A 45 -7.35 0.28 12.51
C THR A 45 -7.42 -1.11 11.85
N ILE A 46 -6.97 -2.15 12.55
CA ILE A 46 -7.09 -3.52 12.04
C ILE A 46 -8.54 -3.95 11.76
N TYR A 47 -9.52 -3.38 12.46
CA TYR A 47 -10.94 -3.68 12.26
C TYR A 47 -11.44 -3.27 10.88
N ASP A 48 -10.94 -2.15 10.33
CA ASP A 48 -11.31 -1.69 8.99
C ASP A 48 -10.82 -2.68 7.94
N PHE A 49 -9.62 -3.23 8.14
CA PHE A 49 -9.05 -4.25 7.27
C PHE A 49 -9.76 -5.60 7.40
N GLU A 50 -10.15 -6.01 8.61
CA GLU A 50 -10.98 -7.21 8.81
C GLU A 50 -12.34 -7.06 8.11
N SER A 51 -12.95 -5.88 8.21
CA SER A 51 -14.21 -5.55 7.53
C SER A 51 -14.06 -5.53 6.01
N ALA A 52 -12.91 -5.07 5.50
CA ALA A 52 -12.52 -5.13 4.08
C ALA A 52 -12.19 -6.56 3.60
N GLY A 53 -12.20 -7.56 4.51
CA GLY A 53 -12.07 -8.98 4.16
C GLY A 53 -10.73 -9.61 4.49
N LEU A 54 -9.85 -8.92 5.23
CA LEU A 54 -8.64 -9.53 5.79
C LEU A 54 -9.04 -10.56 6.86
N LYS A 55 -8.60 -11.81 6.68
CA LYS A 55 -8.94 -12.92 7.59
C LYS A 55 -7.76 -13.34 8.43
N LYS A 56 -8.04 -13.65 9.69
CA LYS A 56 -7.06 -14.18 10.66
C LYS A 56 -5.81 -13.30 10.78
N PRO A 57 -5.93 -11.98 10.97
CA PRO A 57 -4.76 -11.13 11.18
C PRO A 57 -4.01 -11.60 12.42
N LYS A 58 -2.71 -11.88 12.26
CA LYS A 58 -1.80 -12.20 13.34
C LYS A 58 -0.89 -11.00 13.58
N ALA A 59 -0.94 -10.48 14.80
CA ALA A 59 -0.03 -9.43 15.24
C ALA A 59 1.43 -9.94 15.24
N LEU A 60 2.32 -9.09 14.72
CA LEU A 60 3.76 -9.25 14.75
C LEU A 60 4.37 -8.22 15.72
N LYS A 61 5.62 -8.43 16.14
CA LYS A 61 6.36 -7.43 16.94
C LYS A 61 6.71 -6.23 16.07
N ALA A 62 5.98 -5.12 16.25
CA ALA A 62 6.21 -3.86 15.53
C ALA A 62 7.56 -3.19 15.89
N ASP A 63 8.09 -3.46 17.08
CA ASP A 63 9.36 -2.95 17.59
C ASP A 63 10.53 -3.91 17.33
N ALA A 64 10.36 -4.89 16.43
CA ALA A 64 11.41 -5.84 16.10
C ALA A 64 12.66 -5.14 15.52
N ILE A 65 13.82 -5.66 15.89
CA ILE A 65 15.14 -5.17 15.47
C ILE A 65 15.82 -6.24 14.60
N ASP A 66 16.38 -5.82 13.47
CA ASP A 66 17.24 -6.67 12.64
C ASP A 66 18.52 -7.00 13.43
N LYS A 67 18.72 -8.29 13.74
CA LYS A 67 19.86 -8.73 14.56
C LYS A 67 21.23 -8.49 13.92
N LYS A 68 21.30 -8.25 12.60
CA LYS A 68 22.54 -7.99 11.87
C LYS A 68 22.85 -6.51 11.81
N THR A 69 21.86 -5.66 11.55
CA THR A 69 22.07 -4.22 11.39
C THR A 69 21.84 -3.43 12.68
N GLY A 70 21.09 -3.98 13.64
CA GLY A 70 20.66 -3.28 14.85
C GLY A 70 19.56 -2.24 14.61
N GLU A 71 19.01 -2.19 13.40
CA GLU A 71 17.98 -1.22 13.00
C GLU A 71 16.58 -1.79 13.22
N SER A 72 15.61 -0.90 13.47
CA SER A 72 14.20 -1.30 13.54
C SER A 72 13.72 -1.80 12.18
N ILE A 73 13.01 -2.93 12.18
CA ILE A 73 12.45 -3.56 10.98
C ILE A 73 11.25 -2.75 10.46
N THR A 74 10.45 -2.22 11.39
CA THR A 74 9.27 -1.39 11.11
C THR A 74 9.28 -0.15 12.01
N PRO A 75 10.20 0.81 11.76
CA PRO A 75 10.36 1.97 12.63
C PRO A 75 9.05 2.75 12.72
N LYS A 76 8.69 3.17 13.94
CA LYS A 76 7.46 3.96 14.23
C LYS A 76 6.13 3.28 13.89
N ALA A 77 6.14 2.02 13.45
CA ALA A 77 4.90 1.27 13.36
C ALA A 77 4.32 1.06 14.77
N LEU A 78 3.03 1.37 14.93
CA LEU A 78 2.28 1.11 16.14
C LEU A 78 1.84 -0.34 16.19
N GLU A 79 1.42 -0.87 15.04
CA GLU A 79 0.95 -2.23 14.88
C GLU A 79 1.39 -2.79 13.53
N VAL A 80 1.69 -4.09 13.51
CA VAL A 80 2.00 -4.84 12.29
C VAL A 80 1.21 -6.15 12.34
N HIS A 81 0.46 -6.43 11.29
CA HIS A 81 -0.37 -7.62 11.19
C HIS A 81 -0.15 -8.32 9.86
N VAL A 82 -0.18 -9.66 9.86
CA VAL A 82 -0.24 -10.45 8.62
C VAL A 82 -1.49 -11.30 8.64
N GLY A 83 -2.28 -11.23 7.58
CA GLY A 83 -3.51 -12.00 7.40
C GLY A 83 -3.67 -12.52 5.98
N PHE A 84 -4.77 -13.24 5.76
CA PHE A 84 -5.12 -13.82 4.47
C PHE A 84 -6.24 -13.03 3.82
N PHE A 85 -6.06 -12.64 2.56
CA PHE A 85 -7.09 -12.01 1.75
C PHE A 85 -7.47 -12.92 0.58
N LYS A 86 -8.78 -13.08 0.32
CA LYS A 86 -9.29 -13.87 -0.81
C LYS A 86 -9.43 -12.97 -2.03
N SER A 87 -8.32 -12.74 -2.73
CA SER A 87 -8.32 -11.91 -3.95
C SER A 87 -8.89 -12.63 -5.16
N SER A 88 -9.15 -11.89 -6.24
CA SER A 88 -9.46 -12.44 -7.56
C SER A 88 -8.33 -13.32 -8.12
N LEU A 89 -7.09 -13.09 -7.67
CA LEU A 89 -5.89 -13.87 -8.00
C LEU A 89 -5.66 -15.07 -7.06
N GLY A 90 -6.67 -15.42 -6.27
CA GLY A 90 -6.64 -16.49 -5.28
C GLY A 90 -6.30 -15.99 -3.87
N PRO A 91 -6.17 -16.91 -2.89
CA PRO A 91 -5.76 -16.56 -1.54
C PRO A 91 -4.35 -15.97 -1.53
N LYS A 92 -4.18 -14.83 -0.86
CA LYS A 92 -2.91 -14.09 -0.76
C LYS A 92 -2.65 -13.66 0.67
N ASP A 93 -1.37 -13.62 1.02
CA ASP A 93 -0.93 -12.99 2.26
C ASP A 93 -0.91 -11.47 2.09
N VAL A 94 -1.38 -10.75 3.10
CA VAL A 94 -1.35 -9.29 3.19
C VAL A 94 -0.78 -8.91 4.55
N GLU A 95 0.26 -8.08 4.52
CA GLU A 95 0.79 -7.41 5.71
C GLU A 95 0.22 -6.00 5.78
N VAL A 96 -0.19 -5.57 6.97
CA VAL A 96 -0.67 -4.21 7.22
C VAL A 96 0.14 -3.61 8.35
N ARG A 97 0.68 -2.43 8.13
CA ARG A 97 1.43 -1.65 9.12
C ARG A 97 0.68 -0.37 9.42
N PHE A 98 0.48 -0.06 10.70
CA PHE A 98 -0.20 1.15 11.14
C PHE A 98 0.80 2.12 11.75
N TYR A 99 0.63 3.40 11.43
CA TYR A 99 1.44 4.51 11.90
C TYR A 99 0.56 5.54 12.61
N GLU A 100 1.18 6.52 13.28
CA GLU A 100 0.44 7.57 13.96
C GLU A 100 -0.41 8.41 12.99
N ASN A 101 0.10 8.66 11.78
CA ASN A 101 -0.56 9.43 10.74
C ASN A 101 0.06 9.12 9.36
N HIS A 102 -0.49 9.75 8.31
CA HIS A 102 -0.01 9.58 6.93
C HIS A 102 1.45 9.99 6.72
N SER A 103 1.89 11.08 7.35
CA SER A 103 3.28 11.55 7.26
C SER A 103 4.26 10.53 7.83
N ASP A 104 3.90 9.86 8.93
CA ASP A 104 4.71 8.80 9.52
C ASP A 104 4.74 7.54 8.65
N ALA A 105 3.61 7.18 8.04
CA ALA A 105 3.54 6.09 7.08
C ALA A 105 4.49 6.34 5.89
N LEU A 106 4.49 7.55 5.34
CA LEU A 106 5.43 7.95 4.27
C LEU A 106 6.88 7.94 4.74
N THR A 107 7.17 8.58 5.88
CA THR A 107 8.55 8.83 6.32
C THR A 107 9.24 7.56 6.80
N TYR A 108 8.54 6.72 7.57
CA TYR A 108 9.12 5.57 8.23
C TYR A 108 8.68 4.24 7.62
N GLY A 109 7.46 4.20 7.07
CA GLY A 109 6.90 2.98 6.50
C GLY A 109 7.37 2.68 5.09
N VAL A 110 7.33 3.66 4.18
CA VAL A 110 7.69 3.47 2.76
C VAL A 110 9.10 2.85 2.58
N PRO A 111 10.17 3.35 3.24
CA PRO A 111 11.51 2.75 3.06
C PRO A 111 11.57 1.26 3.41
N THR A 112 10.82 0.84 4.44
CA THR A 112 10.79 -0.57 4.87
C THR A 112 9.82 -1.41 4.04
N ALA A 113 8.74 -0.83 3.51
CA ALA A 113 7.85 -1.48 2.56
C ALA A 113 8.56 -1.75 1.23
N GLU A 114 9.31 -0.78 0.71
CA GLU A 114 10.17 -0.92 -0.48
C GLU A 114 11.19 -2.05 -0.30
N LYS A 115 11.88 -2.07 0.85
CA LYS A 115 12.80 -3.17 1.18
C LYS A 115 12.08 -4.52 1.24
N THR A 116 10.85 -4.55 1.74
CA THR A 116 10.04 -5.79 1.85
C THR A 116 9.71 -6.35 0.46
N ILE A 117 9.25 -5.51 -0.48
CA ILE A 117 8.87 -5.94 -1.84
C ILE A 117 10.07 -6.17 -2.76
N SER A 118 11.21 -5.51 -2.48
CA SER A 118 12.45 -5.69 -3.24
C SER A 118 13.23 -6.94 -2.82
N THR A 119 12.94 -7.49 -1.64
CA THR A 119 13.66 -8.66 -1.13
C THR A 119 12.84 -9.93 -1.33
N VAL A 120 13.20 -10.72 -2.34
CA VAL A 120 12.76 -12.11 -2.45
C VAL A 120 13.25 -12.85 -1.19
N VAL A 121 12.35 -13.10 -0.22
CA VAL A 121 12.46 -14.14 0.84
C VAL A 121 13.18 -13.77 2.17
N ALA A 122 13.62 -12.54 2.45
CA ALA A 122 14.32 -12.25 3.74
C ALA A 122 13.50 -11.62 4.87
N PHE A 123 12.42 -10.88 4.59
CA PHE A 123 11.77 -10.04 5.61
C PHE A 123 10.86 -10.84 6.57
N THR A 124 10.12 -11.82 6.06
CA THR A 124 9.26 -12.70 6.86
C THR A 124 10.07 -13.56 7.84
N ASN A 125 11.28 -14.01 7.45
CA ASN A 125 12.15 -14.80 8.33
C ASN A 125 12.77 -14.00 9.49
N ALA A 126 12.90 -12.68 9.36
CA ALA A 126 13.39 -11.82 10.44
C ALA A 126 12.29 -11.51 11.48
N LEU A 127 11.02 -11.55 11.06
CA LEU A 127 9.86 -11.27 11.91
C LEU A 127 9.30 -12.51 12.63
N ILE A 128 9.70 -13.71 12.20
CA ILE A 128 9.29 -14.98 12.79
C ILE A 128 10.41 -15.49 13.70
N GLU A 129 10.23 -15.39 15.03
CA GLU A 129 11.20 -15.82 16.04
C GLU A 129 11.32 -17.35 16.21
N THR A 130 11.04 -18.16 15.19
CA THR A 130 10.97 -19.62 15.33
C THR A 130 11.93 -20.35 14.40
N THR A 131 12.93 -21.00 15.00
CA THR A 131 13.68 -22.13 14.43
C THR A 131 12.75 -23.35 14.33
N SER A 132 11.87 -23.38 13.34
CA SER A 132 11.13 -24.61 13.01
C SER A 132 11.12 -24.79 11.51
N ALA A 133 11.81 -25.85 11.08
CA ALA A 133 12.00 -26.28 9.70
C ALA A 133 10.70 -26.84 9.09
N GLU A 134 9.62 -26.07 9.08
CA GLU A 134 8.33 -26.51 8.55
C GLU A 134 7.57 -25.35 7.91
N SER A 135 8.09 -24.86 6.78
CA SER A 135 7.28 -24.17 5.78
C SER A 135 7.95 -24.37 4.42
N THR A 136 7.63 -25.50 3.78
CA THR A 136 8.05 -25.86 2.42
C THR A 136 7.08 -25.36 1.35
N THR A 137 6.24 -24.37 1.66
CA THR A 137 5.53 -23.64 0.62
C THR A 137 6.46 -22.59 0.07
N THR A 138 6.72 -22.61 -1.23
CA THR A 138 7.29 -21.48 -1.96
C THR A 138 6.40 -20.27 -1.72
N THR A 139 6.67 -19.50 -0.68
CA THR A 139 5.95 -18.28 -0.36
C THR A 139 6.29 -17.32 -1.48
N ALA A 140 5.36 -17.09 -2.41
CA ALA A 140 5.51 -15.98 -3.34
C ALA A 140 5.75 -14.73 -2.49
N GLY A 141 6.82 -13.99 -2.79
CA GLY A 141 7.18 -12.81 -2.01
C GLY A 141 6.10 -11.73 -2.07
N PHE A 142 6.17 -10.80 -1.12
CA PHE A 142 5.52 -9.51 -1.29
C PHE A 142 6.07 -8.83 -2.53
N GLY A 143 5.19 -8.25 -3.36
CA GLY A 143 5.56 -7.69 -4.65
C GLY A 143 5.08 -6.26 -4.87
N ALA A 144 4.18 -5.77 -4.03
CA ALA A 144 3.68 -4.42 -4.11
C ALA A 144 3.20 -3.91 -2.74
N TYR A 145 3.04 -2.59 -2.61
CA TYR A 145 2.43 -1.97 -1.44
C TYR A 145 1.61 -0.72 -1.79
N ILE A 146 0.68 -0.34 -0.93
CA ILE A 146 -0.08 0.91 -1.01
C ILE A 146 0.03 1.64 0.33
N VAL A 147 0.33 2.93 0.29
CA VAL A 147 0.16 3.80 1.45
C VAL A 147 -1.27 4.33 1.44
N THR A 148 -2.05 4.07 2.49
CA THR A 148 -3.44 4.51 2.62
C THR A 148 -3.69 5.14 3.98
N GLY A 149 -3.90 6.45 4.03
CA GLY A 149 -4.06 7.16 5.29
C GLY A 149 -2.87 6.92 6.23
N ASN A 150 -3.13 6.51 7.47
CA ASN A 150 -2.11 6.12 8.45
C ASN A 150 -1.55 4.69 8.28
N ALA A 151 -1.93 3.95 7.24
CA ALA A 151 -1.57 2.54 7.07
C ALA A 151 -0.75 2.29 5.79
N ILE A 152 0.02 1.21 5.81
CA ILE A 152 0.62 0.62 4.60
C ILE A 152 0.09 -0.80 4.43
N ILE A 153 -0.45 -1.08 3.26
CA ILE A 153 -0.85 -2.41 2.80
C ILE A 153 0.30 -2.98 1.98
N ILE A 154 0.82 -4.15 2.33
CA ILE A 154 1.85 -4.85 1.55
C ILE A 154 1.25 -6.17 1.08
N CYS A 155 1.19 -6.37 -0.23
CA CYS A 155 0.51 -7.50 -0.83
C CYS A 155 1.45 -8.45 -1.56
N GLN A 156 1.08 -9.73 -1.49
CA GLN A 156 1.77 -10.79 -2.19
C GLN A 156 1.61 -10.65 -3.71
N SER A 157 2.69 -10.96 -4.45
CA SER A 157 2.73 -10.99 -5.92
C SER A 157 2.64 -9.63 -6.62
N GLN A 158 1.50 -8.92 -6.54
CA GLN A 158 1.20 -7.76 -7.39
C GLN A 158 0.18 -6.82 -6.77
N ILE A 159 0.14 -5.57 -7.25
CA ILE A 159 -0.57 -4.47 -6.61
C ILE A 159 -2.10 -4.62 -6.60
N GLU A 160 -2.66 -5.39 -7.53
CA GLU A 160 -4.10 -5.62 -7.64
C GLU A 160 -4.68 -6.28 -6.38
N VAL A 161 -3.87 -7.05 -5.66
CA VAL A 161 -4.26 -7.63 -4.37
C VAL A 161 -4.43 -6.53 -3.31
N CYS A 162 -3.54 -5.52 -3.32
CA CYS A 162 -3.68 -4.35 -2.45
C CYS A 162 -4.87 -3.48 -2.87
N ASP A 163 -5.15 -3.37 -4.17
CA ASP A 163 -6.27 -2.59 -4.69
C ASP A 163 -7.61 -3.16 -4.25
N GLU A 164 -7.79 -4.48 -4.35
CA GLU A 164 -9.03 -5.14 -3.95
C GLU A 164 -9.34 -4.98 -2.46
N ILE A 165 -8.32 -5.02 -1.58
CA ILE A 165 -8.54 -4.75 -0.16
C ILE A 165 -8.75 -3.26 0.11
N LEU A 166 -8.05 -2.37 -0.60
CA LEU A 166 -8.24 -0.91 -0.51
C LEU A 166 -9.67 -0.50 -0.88
N ASP A 167 -10.26 -1.14 -1.89
CA ASP A 167 -11.65 -0.91 -2.33
C ASP A 167 -12.66 -1.30 -1.24
N GLY A 168 -12.32 -2.29 -0.40
CA GLY A 168 -13.13 -2.69 0.74
C GLY A 168 -12.99 -1.78 1.98
N LEU A 169 -12.02 -0.87 2.01
CA LEU A 169 -11.85 0.07 3.11
C LEU A 169 -12.83 1.23 3.00
N GLU A 170 -13.79 1.30 3.91
CA GLU A 170 -14.70 2.45 4.06
C GLU A 170 -13.98 3.53 4.87
N ASN A 171 -13.59 4.66 4.23
CA ASN A 171 -13.22 5.95 4.84
C ASN A 171 -12.93 6.98 3.74
#